data_AF-A0A5E4CP32-F1
#
_entry.id   AF-A0A5E4CP32-F1
#
_cell.length_a   1.000
_cell.length_b   1.000
_cell.length_c   1.000
_cell.angle_alpha   90.00
_cell.angle_beta   90.00
_cell.angle_gamma   90.00
#
_symmetry.space_group_name_H-M   'P 1'
#
loop_
_entity.id
_entity.type
_entity.pdbx_description
1 polymer ?
#
loop_
_entity_poly.entity_id
_entity_poly.type
_entity_poly.pdbx_seq_one_letter_code
_entity_poly.pdbx_strand_id
1 'polypeptide(L)'
;MAASAKTSKSHVIFKKVSRDKSVTIYLGKRDYIDHVSQVEPVDGVILVDPELVKGKKVFVSLTCAFRYGQDDIDVIGLTFRRDLYFSRVQVYPPVGAASAPTQLQESLLKKLGGNTYPFLLTVSAPDPWLAAFIYGSS
;
A
#
# COMPACT_ATOMS: atom_id res chain seq x y z
N MET A 1 43.17 1.63 -10.21
CA MET A 1 41.93 0.98 -9.71
C MET A 1 40.95 2.07 -9.31
N ALA A 2 40.02 2.44 -10.19
CA ALA A 2 39.04 3.50 -9.94
C ALA A 2 38.01 3.00 -8.92
N ALA A 3 37.88 3.71 -7.79
CA ALA A 3 36.81 3.48 -6.84
C ALA A 3 35.48 3.87 -7.51
N SER A 4 34.62 2.89 -7.77
CA SER A 4 33.24 3.11 -8.19
C SER A 4 32.52 3.82 -7.04
N ALA A 5 32.34 5.14 -7.18
CA ALA A 5 31.50 5.91 -6.29
C ALA A 5 30.08 5.36 -6.40
N LYS A 6 29.65 4.57 -5.41
CA LYS A 6 28.25 4.19 -5.25
C LYS A 6 27.49 5.48 -4.98
N THR A 7 26.94 6.09 -6.01
CA THR A 7 25.94 7.15 -5.87
C THR A 7 24.83 6.59 -5.02
N SER A 8 24.74 7.03 -3.76
CA SER A 8 23.64 6.68 -2.87
C SER A 8 22.38 7.31 -3.47
N LYS A 9 21.64 6.53 -4.25
CA LYS A 9 20.29 6.91 -4.64
C LYS A 9 19.54 7.21 -3.34
N SER A 10 19.12 8.46 -3.17
CA SER A 10 18.27 8.83 -2.05
C SER A 10 16.96 8.09 -2.23
N HIS A 11 16.78 7.02 -1.47
CA HIS A 11 15.50 6.33 -1.41
C HIS A 11 14.53 7.21 -0.63
N VAL A 12 13.70 7.95 -1.36
CA VAL A 12 12.62 8.74 -0.79
C VAL A 12 11.60 7.75 -0.19
N ILE A 13 11.37 7.86 1.12
CA ILE A 13 10.35 7.08 1.82
C ILE A 13 9.20 8.01 2.16
N PHE A 14 8.00 7.61 1.77
CA PHE A 14 6.78 8.32 2.10
C PHE A 14 6.19 7.74 3.36
N LYS A 15 5.76 8.59 4.29
CA LYS A 15 5.06 8.15 5.50
C LYS A 15 3.79 8.94 5.72
N LYS A 16 2.80 8.29 6.34
CA LYS A 16 1.58 8.93 6.82
C LYS A 16 1.23 8.42 8.20
N VAL A 17 1.03 9.34 9.13
CA VAL A 17 0.67 9.06 10.52
C VAL A 17 -0.85 9.16 10.65
N SER A 18 -1.45 8.23 11.39
CA SER A 18 -2.86 8.28 11.79
C SER A 18 -3.17 9.49 12.68
N ARG A 19 -4.45 9.88 12.77
CA ARG A 19 -4.88 11.05 13.54
C ARG A 19 -4.58 10.92 15.04
N ASP A 20 -4.82 9.73 15.58
CA ASP A 20 -4.53 9.33 16.95
C ASP A 20 -3.08 8.88 17.16
N LYS A 21 -2.26 8.88 16.10
CA LYS A 21 -0.83 8.49 16.09
C LYS A 21 -0.56 7.03 16.46
N SER A 22 -1.59 6.19 16.55
CA SER A 22 -1.47 4.77 16.92
C SER A 22 -0.85 3.91 15.81
N VAL A 23 -0.97 4.35 14.56
CA VAL A 23 -0.49 3.66 13.37
C VAL A 23 0.22 4.64 12.43
N THR A 24 1.37 4.23 11.89
CA THR A 24 2.07 4.96 10.82
C THR A 24 2.39 4.03 9.66
N ILE A 25 2.01 4.40 8.44
CA ILE A 25 2.33 3.66 7.22
C ILE A 25 3.55 4.26 6.54
N TYR A 26 4.44 3.40 6.04
CA TYR A 26 5.61 3.75 5.25
C TYR A 26 5.59 3.02 3.91
N LEU A 27 5.78 3.77 2.82
CA LEU A 27 5.82 3.28 1.44
C LEU A 27 7.09 3.76 0.74
N GLY A 28 7.63 2.92 -0.13
CA GLY A 28 8.79 3.27 -0.96
C GLY A 28 8.46 4.14 -2.17
N LYS A 29 7.22 4.07 -2.66
CA LYS A 29 6.74 4.82 -3.83
C LYS A 29 5.25 5.11 -3.71
N ARG A 30 4.77 6.02 -4.55
CA ARG A 30 3.34 6.38 -4.67
C ARG A 30 2.75 5.96 -6.01
N ASP A 31 3.60 5.90 -7.03
CA ASP A 31 3.24 5.49 -8.37
C ASP A 31 3.65 4.03 -8.56
N TYR A 32 2.68 3.20 -8.94
CA TYR A 32 2.86 1.77 -9.19
C TYR A 32 2.52 1.52 -10.66
N ILE A 33 3.42 0.86 -11.38
CA ILE A 33 3.26 0.62 -12.81
C ILE A 33 2.37 -0.61 -13.03
N ASP A 34 1.38 -0.47 -13.90
CA ASP A 34 0.59 -1.58 -14.41
C ASP A 34 1.16 -2.05 -15.75
N HIS A 35 1.67 -3.28 -15.80
CA HIS A 35 2.25 -3.87 -17.01
C HIS A 35 1.23 -4.65 -17.85
N VAL A 36 -0.08 -4.42 -17.69
CA VAL A 36 -1.21 -5.12 -18.34
C VAL A 36 -1.35 -6.58 -17.91
N SER A 37 -0.23 -7.31 -17.78
CA SER A 37 -0.17 -8.67 -17.27
C SER A 37 -0.10 -8.73 -15.74
N GLN A 38 0.57 -7.74 -15.12
CA GLN A 38 0.79 -7.69 -13.69
C GLN A 38 1.02 -6.25 -13.23
N VAL A 39 0.43 -5.90 -12.09
CA VAL A 39 0.70 -4.65 -11.39
C VAL A 39 1.87 -4.83 -10.43
N GLU A 40 2.77 -3.86 -10.38
CA GLU A 40 3.83 -3.84 -9.38
C GLU A 40 3.24 -3.95 -7.96
N PRO A 41 3.77 -4.86 -7.12
CA PRO A 41 3.24 -5.05 -5.77
C PRO A 41 3.47 -3.82 -4.89
N VAL A 42 2.51 -3.54 -4.01
CA VAL A 42 2.59 -2.50 -3.00
C VAL A 42 3.30 -3.07 -1.78
N ASP A 43 4.59 -2.75 -1.65
CA ASP A 43 5.39 -3.09 -0.48
C ASP A 43 5.54 -1.91 0.48
N GLY A 44 5.43 -2.20 1.78
CA GLY A 44 5.60 -1.21 2.81
C GLY A 44 5.72 -1.82 4.20
N VAL A 45 5.82 -0.95 5.20
CA VAL A 45 5.77 -1.34 6.62
C VAL A 45 4.79 -0.48 7.38
N ILE A 46 4.20 -1.06 8.43
CA ILE A 46 3.36 -0.37 9.40
C ILE A 46 4.11 -0.32 10.73
N LEU A 47 4.32 0.88 11.25
CA LEU A 47 4.71 1.09 12.64
C LEU A 47 3.45 1.21 13.49
N VAL A 48 3.40 0.45 14.57
CA VAL A 48 2.27 0.35 15.47
C VAL A 48 2.68 0.80 16.86
N ASP A 49 1.82 1.59 17.53
CA ASP A 49 1.95 1.88 18.95
C ASP A 49 1.20 0.82 19.78
N PRO A 50 1.91 -0.12 20.44
CA PRO A 50 1.29 -1.23 21.16
C PRO A 50 0.42 -0.79 22.34
N GLU A 51 0.65 0.40 22.92
CA GLU A 51 -0.17 0.92 24.01
C GLU A 51 -1.55 1.35 23.50
N LEU A 52 -1.59 2.05 22.36
CA LEU A 52 -2.81 2.59 21.77
C LEU A 52 -3.63 1.53 21.01
N VAL A 53 -2.98 0.50 20.47
CA VAL A 53 -3.64 -0.60 19.75
C VAL A 53 -3.88 -1.86 20.58
N LYS A 54 -3.67 -1.81 21.90
CA LYS A 54 -3.86 -2.97 22.78
C LYS A 54 -5.24 -3.60 22.60
N GLY A 55 -5.26 -4.90 22.28
CA GLY A 55 -6.49 -5.65 22.02
C GLY A 55 -7.18 -5.36 20.69
N LYS A 56 -6.58 -4.54 19.81
CA LYS A 56 -7.11 -4.22 18.48
C LYS A 56 -6.32 -4.96 17.39
N LYS A 57 -6.94 -5.08 16.22
CA LYS A 57 -6.32 -5.64 15.02
C LYS A 57 -6.05 -4.51 14.02
N VAL A 58 -4.84 -4.48 13.46
CA VAL A 58 -4.44 -3.53 12.42
C VAL A 58 -4.42 -4.25 11.08
N PHE A 59 -5.04 -3.63 10.08
CA PHE A 59 -5.11 -4.14 8.72
C PHE A 59 -4.64 -3.09 7.74
N VAL A 60 -4.09 -3.54 6.62
CA VAL A 60 -3.82 -2.70 5.45
C VAL A 60 -4.71 -3.21 4.33
N SER A 61 -5.35 -2.28 3.61
CA SER A 61 -6.20 -2.60 2.47
C SER A 61 -5.77 -1.83 1.23
N LEU A 62 -5.80 -2.50 0.09
CA LEU A 62 -5.69 -1.91 -1.23
C LEU A 62 -7.08 -1.92 -1.88
N THR A 63 -7.56 -0.74 -2.26
CA THR A 63 -8.86 -0.59 -2.92
C THR A 63 -8.64 0.13 -4.24
N CYS A 64 -9.03 -0.52 -5.35
CA CYS A 64 -9.17 0.14 -6.64
C CYS A 64 -10.65 0.49 -6.80
N ALA A 65 -10.97 1.76 -6.97
CA ALA A 65 -12.34 2.23 -7.10
C ALA A 65 -12.50 3.04 -8.37
N PHE A 66 -13.55 2.75 -9.14
CA PHE A 66 -14.03 3.60 -10.20
C PHE A 66 -14.97 4.64 -9.61
N ARG A 67 -14.74 5.91 -9.91
CA ARG A 67 -15.61 7.01 -9.52
C ARG A 67 -16.14 7.66 -10.79
N TYR A 68 -17.46 7.75 -10.89
CA TYR A 68 -18.14 8.46 -11.96
C TYR A 68 -18.95 9.62 -11.38
N GLY A 69 -18.76 10.82 -11.92
CA GLY A 69 -19.36 12.07 -11.46
C GLY A 69 -18.45 13.27 -11.76
N GLN A 70 -19.03 14.45 -11.91
CA GLN A 70 -18.30 15.69 -12.14
C GLN A 70 -17.88 16.28 -10.78
N ASP A 71 -16.61 16.73 -10.66
CA ASP A 71 -15.99 17.14 -9.38
C ASP A 71 -16.73 18.31 -8.66
N ASP A 72 -17.63 19.04 -9.33
CA ASP A 72 -18.35 20.21 -8.81
C ASP A 72 -19.84 19.99 -8.44
N ILE A 73 -20.40 18.77 -8.55
CA ILE A 73 -21.83 18.50 -8.28
C ILE A 73 -22.03 17.88 -6.89
N ASP A 74 -21.55 18.57 -5.86
CA ASP A 74 -21.74 18.22 -4.44
C ASP A 74 -23.19 18.42 -3.93
N VAL A 75 -24.21 18.45 -4.80
CA VAL A 75 -25.59 18.81 -4.39
C VAL A 75 -26.65 17.73 -4.60
N ILE A 76 -26.42 16.65 -5.36
CA ILE A 76 -27.43 15.57 -5.44
C ILE A 76 -26.76 14.20 -5.53
N GLY A 77 -26.36 13.64 -4.38
CA GLY A 77 -26.43 12.22 -4.00
C GLY A 77 -26.02 11.09 -4.97
N LEU A 78 -25.40 11.36 -6.12
CA LEU A 78 -25.13 10.39 -7.19
C LEU A 78 -23.62 10.18 -7.39
N THR A 79 -22.83 10.22 -6.32
CA THR A 79 -21.44 9.78 -6.39
C THR A 79 -21.43 8.26 -6.55
N PHE A 80 -21.47 7.77 -7.81
CA PHE A 80 -21.37 6.35 -8.06
C PHE A 80 -19.90 5.94 -7.94
N ARG A 81 -19.56 5.47 -6.74
CA ARG A 81 -18.27 4.81 -6.47
C ARG A 81 -18.48 3.31 -6.53
N ARG A 82 -17.81 2.65 -7.47
CA ARG A 82 -17.77 1.19 -7.55
C ARG A 82 -16.37 0.72 -7.20
N ASP A 83 -16.23 -0.03 -6.10
CA ASP A 83 -14.97 -0.70 -5.79
C ASP A 83 -14.79 -1.85 -6.78
N LEU A 84 -13.77 -1.72 -7.64
CA LEU A 84 -13.42 -2.66 -8.71
C LEU A 84 -12.53 -3.79 -8.18
N TYR A 85 -11.70 -3.48 -7.19
CA TYR A 85 -10.82 -4.45 -6.53
C TYR A 85 -10.68 -4.09 -5.05
N PHE A 86 -10.66 -5.12 -4.21
CA PHE A 86 -10.43 -4.98 -2.78
C PHE A 86 -9.55 -6.12 -2.29
N SER A 87 -8.42 -5.78 -1.67
CA SER A 87 -7.55 -6.70 -0.97
C SER A 87 -7.23 -6.17 0.41
N ARG A 88 -7.15 -7.07 1.40
CA ARG A 88 -6.91 -6.71 2.79
C ARG A 88 -6.03 -7.75 3.46
N VAL A 89 -5.01 -7.29 4.17
CA VAL A 89 -4.09 -8.13 4.94
C VAL A 89 -4.07 -7.67 6.40
N GLN A 90 -4.07 -8.62 7.33
CA GLN A 90 -3.86 -8.33 8.75
C GLN A 90 -2.37 -8.20 9.04
N VAL A 91 -1.98 -7.08 9.63
CA VAL A 91 -0.58 -6.75 9.92
C VAL A 91 -0.26 -6.89 11.41
N TYR A 92 -1.22 -6.57 12.28
CA TYR A 92 -1.10 -6.75 13.73
C TYR A 92 -2.38 -7.32 14.35
N PRO A 93 -2.30 -8.29 15.28
CA PRO A 93 -1.13 -9.13 15.52
C PRO A 93 -0.80 -9.93 14.24
N PRO A 94 0.48 -10.23 13.96
CA PRO A 94 0.88 -10.96 12.75
C PRO A 94 0.26 -12.36 12.75
N VAL A 95 -0.34 -12.74 11.62
CA VAL A 95 -1.03 -14.03 11.45
C VAL A 95 -0.25 -14.86 10.41
N GLY A 96 0.41 -15.93 10.85
CA GLY A 96 1.18 -16.82 9.99
C GLY A 96 2.67 -16.48 9.86
N ALA A 97 3.38 -17.26 9.04
CA ALA A 97 4.79 -17.01 8.75
C ALA A 97 4.91 -15.79 7.83
N ALA A 98 5.68 -14.78 8.25
CA ALA A 98 5.97 -13.62 7.42
C ALA A 98 6.69 -14.08 6.13
N SER A 99 6.17 -13.70 4.97
CA SER A 99 6.91 -13.86 3.71
C SER A 99 8.25 -13.14 3.78
N ALA A 100 9.23 -13.62 3.01
CA ALA A 100 10.56 -13.01 2.98
C ALA A 100 10.44 -11.50 2.69
N PRO A 101 10.97 -10.63 3.57
CA PRO A 101 10.81 -9.19 3.42
C PRO A 101 11.59 -8.65 2.22
N THR A 102 11.11 -7.56 1.63
CA THR A 102 11.84 -6.84 0.56
C THR A 102 13.04 -6.08 1.14
N GLN A 103 14.02 -5.71 0.32
CA GLN A 103 15.18 -4.90 0.75
C GLN A 103 14.77 -3.58 1.41
N LEU A 104 13.66 -2.99 0.94
CA LEU A 104 13.06 -1.79 1.53
C LEU A 104 12.51 -2.09 2.93
N GLN A 105 11.74 -3.16 3.06
CA GLN A 105 11.17 -3.58 4.34
C GLN A 105 12.27 -3.90 5.35
N GLU A 106 13.32 -4.63 4.97
CA GLU A 106 14.46 -4.90 5.85
C GLU A 106 15.13 -3.63 6.36
N SER A 107 15.33 -2.66 5.47
CA SER A 107 15.94 -1.37 5.81
C SER A 107 15.06 -0.58 6.79
N LEU A 108 13.74 -0.62 6.62
CA LEU A 108 12.80 0.08 7.49
C LEU A 108 12.59 -0.63 8.82
N LEU A 109 12.55 -1.96 8.85
CA LEU A 109 12.47 -2.76 10.07
C LEU A 109 13.67 -2.48 10.99
N LYS A 110 14.88 -2.45 10.41
CA LYS A 110 16.11 -2.11 11.14
C LYS A 110 16.12 -0.67 11.66
N LYS A 111 15.48 0.27 10.96
CA LYS A 111 15.46 1.71 11.33
C LYS A 111 14.35 2.08 12.31
N LEU A 112 13.18 1.46 12.22
CA LEU A 112 11.98 1.85 12.95
C LEU A 112 11.76 1.03 14.24
N GLY A 113 12.40 -0.14 14.37
CA GLY A 113 12.38 -0.95 15.59
C GLY A 113 11.28 -2.02 15.62
N GLY A 114 11.14 -2.67 16.79
CA GLY A 114 10.42 -3.96 16.95
C GLY A 114 8.89 -3.92 16.79
N ASN A 115 8.26 -2.74 16.79
CA ASN A 115 6.81 -2.60 16.57
C ASN A 115 6.48 -2.28 15.11
N THR A 116 7.36 -2.67 14.19
CA THR A 116 7.24 -2.44 12.77
C THR A 116 6.95 -3.76 12.07
N TYR A 117 5.93 -3.78 11.22
CA TYR A 117 5.42 -4.99 10.60
C TYR A 117 5.34 -4.81 9.08
N PRO A 118 5.96 -5.71 8.29
CA PRO A 118 5.93 -5.61 6.83
C PRO A 118 4.57 -6.04 6.27
N PHE A 119 4.20 -5.47 5.13
CA PHE A 119 3.07 -5.93 4.34
C PHE A 119 3.40 -5.88 2.85
N LEU A 120 2.77 -6.77 2.10
CA LEU A 120 2.84 -6.83 0.64
C LEU A 120 1.42 -7.02 0.11
N LEU A 121 0.97 -6.12 -0.76
CA LEU A 121 -0.33 -6.22 -1.42
C LEU A 121 -0.10 -6.32 -2.92
N THR A 122 -0.49 -7.45 -3.50
CA THR A 122 -0.54 -7.64 -4.96
C THR A 122 -1.94 -7.31 -5.46
N VAL A 123 -2.02 -6.76 -6.67
CA VAL A 123 -3.26 -6.78 -7.44
C VAL A 123 -3.23 -8.06 -8.25
N SER A 124 -4.05 -9.04 -7.87
CA SER A 124 -4.30 -10.17 -8.78
C SER A 124 -5.02 -9.63 -10.00
N ALA A 125 -4.56 -10.03 -11.20
CA ALA A 125 -5.05 -9.49 -12.46
C ALA A 125 -6.58 -9.29 -12.44
N PRO A 126 -7.07 -8.11 -12.85
CA PRO A 126 -8.49 -7.86 -12.90
C PRO A 126 -9.18 -8.95 -13.71
N ASP A 127 -10.43 -9.27 -13.34
CA ASP A 127 -11.32 -10.05 -14.20
C ASP A 127 -11.18 -9.48 -15.64
N PRO A 128 -11.04 -10.32 -16.68
CA PRO A 128 -10.94 -9.87 -18.07
C PRO A 128 -11.97 -8.79 -18.45
N TRP A 129 -13.18 -8.84 -17.87
CA TRP A 129 -14.22 -7.83 -18.05
C TRP A 129 -13.90 -6.48 -17.40
N LEU A 130 -13.20 -6.50 -16.27
CA LEU A 130 -12.77 -5.31 -15.53
C LEU A 130 -11.55 -4.66 -16.19
N ALA A 131 -10.64 -5.45 -16.78
CA ALA A 131 -9.60 -4.94 -17.67
C ALA A 131 -10.19 -4.25 -18.90
N ALA A 132 -11.20 -4.87 -19.55
CA ALA A 132 -11.89 -4.27 -20.69
C ALA A 132 -12.62 -2.97 -20.31
N PHE A 133 -13.19 -2.86 -19.12
CA PHE A 133 -13.82 -1.62 -18.66
C PHE A 133 -12.80 -0.50 -18.40
N ILE A 134 -11.65 -0.82 -17.78
CA ILE A 134 -10.59 0.13 -17.46
C ILE A 134 -9.84 0.60 -18.72
N TYR A 135 -9.49 -0.31 -19.63
CA TYR A 135 -8.65 -0.04 -20.80
C TYR A 135 -9.43 0.15 -22.11
N GLY A 136 -10.69 -0.30 -22.19
CA GLY A 136 -11.52 -0.21 -23.39
C GLY A 136 -12.37 1.06 -23.49
N SER A 137 -12.23 2.00 -22.56
CA SER A 137 -12.94 3.29 -22.58
C SER A 137 -12.10 4.45 -23.16
N SER A 138 -10.99 4.16 -23.86
CA SER A 138 -10.17 5.16 -24.58
C SER A 138 -10.64 5.41 -26.00
#